data_AF-A0A524M1B5-F1
#
_entry.id   AF-A0A524M1B5-F1
#
_cell.length_a   1.000
_cell.length_b   1.000
_cell.length_c   1.000
_cell.angle_alpha   90.00
_cell.angle_beta   90.00
_cell.angle_gamma   90.00
#
_symmetry.space_group_name_H-M   'P 1'
#
loop_
_entity.id
_entity.type
_entity.pdbx_description
1 polymer ?
#
loop_
_entity_poly.entity_id
_entity_poly.type
_entity_poly.pdbx_seq_one_letter_code
_entity_poly.pdbx_strand_id
1 'polypeptide(L)'
;MKNNVTRFGLLFVILFSVITFCDVTMVVERRSTIVTSPFSVYVESQYSPHDPIVITSNQDFVDQGWPGNGIKNDPYVIQDLTITSIERSISISSTDVYFKIIDCYFSNDTEQNNCIGVSLEEADNGVIENCTFFNLYYGVYIHYSDNISITFNEMDSVDTASINLFESKGCEVLNNSISNIGNWGISARRVTDVLFANNSFSNEFYGMKREDSVNCTLKNNEFEKVGLWIRGTESDHFLSNIFESNTVETKPISILTNRSSETIDASLYGQLFLFNSSHCIVENAIFNDRNAGVSLAICNDCLVQNLNSSYSQICLVELQLCNNTEVVRCNVAESYNAGFRFLFTINCSLIECKTGYSPSNTVYGIEIYNTENTTIARNFFQAGGVLSRDSANCSIIDNNVEGNGGSQGPGFYISSSHNFTIKENELSELYTGLLFGPDSTNCTILNNRIHDNQWYGIDVEETCEGFRIYNNSFWYNDLGHAIDNGNSNYWYDGISLGNQWDDYNGTGVYNIPGSAGSVDHFPRADPYHTRTITIATTTSTTNQTSGGTSNLPIELVILGIGVSVIIVVMVVLILVKKR
;
A
#
# COMPACT_ATOMS: atom_id res chain seq x y z
N MET A 1 4.91 -34.00 25.71
CA MET A 1 4.12 -32.76 25.55
C MET A 1 4.99 -31.51 25.73
N LYS A 2 6.05 -31.35 24.92
CA LYS A 2 6.88 -30.12 24.91
C LYS A 2 7.36 -29.69 23.51
N ASN A 3 6.94 -30.37 22.44
CA ASN A 3 7.42 -30.12 21.07
C ASN A 3 6.30 -29.75 20.06
N ASN A 4 5.07 -29.47 20.52
CA ASN A 4 3.95 -29.11 19.63
C ASN A 4 3.58 -27.62 19.68
N VAL A 5 4.18 -26.83 20.56
CA VAL A 5 3.84 -25.39 20.73
C VAL A 5 4.61 -24.50 19.75
N THR A 6 5.82 -24.90 19.33
CA THR A 6 6.65 -24.12 18.39
C THR A 6 6.23 -24.26 16.92
N ARG A 7 5.60 -25.37 16.52
CA ARG A 7 5.05 -25.52 15.16
C ARG A 7 3.67 -24.88 14.97
N PHE A 8 2.89 -24.75 16.05
CA PHE A 8 1.60 -24.04 16.00
C PHE A 8 1.77 -22.52 15.98
N GLY A 9 2.79 -21.98 16.66
CA GLY A 9 3.13 -20.55 16.60
C GLY A 9 3.63 -20.12 15.21
N LEU A 10 4.44 -20.95 14.55
CA LEU A 10 4.95 -20.63 13.21
C LEU A 10 3.87 -20.73 12.12
N LEU A 11 2.93 -21.68 12.25
CA LEU A 11 1.79 -21.79 11.32
C LEU A 11 0.77 -20.64 11.51
N PHE A 12 0.67 -20.08 12.72
CA PHE A 12 -0.20 -18.92 13.00
C PHE A 12 0.37 -17.61 12.43
N VAL A 13 1.70 -17.45 12.44
CA VAL A 13 2.38 -16.30 11.79
C VAL A 13 2.25 -16.37 10.26
N ILE A 14 2.25 -17.57 9.68
CA ILE A 14 2.06 -17.78 8.23
C ILE A 14 0.58 -17.63 7.82
N LEU A 15 -0.38 -17.91 8.69
CA LEU A 15 -1.81 -17.69 8.37
C LEU A 15 -2.24 -16.22 8.52
N PHE A 16 -1.58 -15.45 9.41
CA PHE A 16 -1.85 -14.01 9.57
C PHE A 16 -1.11 -13.14 8.55
N SER A 17 0.06 -13.56 8.05
CA SER A 17 0.72 -12.89 6.92
C SER A 17 -0.09 -12.95 5.61
N VAL A 18 -1.14 -13.79 5.56
CA VAL A 18 -2.05 -13.92 4.42
C VAL A 18 -3.29 -13.02 4.55
N ILE A 19 -3.57 -12.40 5.70
CA ILE A 19 -4.84 -11.66 5.93
C ILE A 19 -4.67 -10.19 6.37
N THR A 20 -3.51 -9.72 6.81
CA THR A 20 -3.35 -8.30 7.21
C THR A 20 -2.43 -7.52 6.30
N PHE A 21 -2.84 -7.38 5.04
CA PHE A 21 -2.77 -6.11 4.32
C PHE A 21 -3.88 -6.16 3.28
N CYS A 22 -4.98 -5.46 3.56
CA CYS A 22 -5.68 -4.86 2.44
C CYS A 22 -4.62 -4.00 1.76
N ASP A 23 -4.14 -4.41 0.57
CA ASP A 23 -3.48 -3.47 -0.30
C ASP A 23 -4.43 -2.27 -0.33
N VAL A 24 -4.01 -1.12 0.20
CA VAL A 24 -4.68 0.13 -0.15
C VAL A 24 -4.26 0.38 -1.59
N THR A 25 -4.86 -0.37 -2.51
CA THR A 25 -4.94 0.03 -3.90
C THR A 25 -5.77 1.28 -3.89
N MET A 26 -5.11 2.44 -3.89
CA MET A 26 -5.79 3.65 -4.31
C MET A 26 -6.21 3.42 -5.76
N VAL A 27 -7.49 3.17 -5.95
CA VAL A 27 -8.13 3.34 -7.25
C VAL A 27 -8.13 4.84 -7.48
N VAL A 28 -7.19 5.33 -8.28
CA VAL A 28 -7.34 6.67 -8.86
C VAL A 28 -8.55 6.55 -9.77
N GLU A 29 -9.66 7.21 -9.42
CA GLU A 29 -10.78 7.38 -10.35
C GLU A 29 -10.30 8.22 -11.53
N ARG A 30 -9.69 7.58 -12.53
CA ARG A 30 -9.61 8.16 -13.85
C ARG A 30 -10.92 7.86 -14.56
N ARG A 31 -11.75 8.90 -14.68
CA ARG A 31 -12.65 9.00 -15.83
C ARG A 31 -11.79 9.23 -17.07
N SER A 32 -11.27 8.16 -17.64
CA SER A 32 -10.75 8.18 -19.00
C SER A 32 -11.97 8.35 -19.91
N THR A 33 -12.18 9.54 -20.48
CA THR A 33 -12.99 9.62 -21.70
C THR A 33 -12.29 8.74 -22.73
N ILE A 34 -12.94 7.64 -23.15
CA ILE A 34 -12.42 6.73 -24.16
C ILE A 34 -12.24 7.54 -25.45
N VAL A 35 -11.03 8.01 -25.70
CA VAL A 35 -10.64 8.56 -26.99
C VAL A 35 -9.89 7.45 -27.70
N THR A 36 -10.62 6.59 -28.39
CA THR A 36 -10.02 5.61 -29.31
C THR A 36 -9.20 6.37 -30.33
N SER A 37 -7.88 6.17 -30.33
CA SER A 37 -7.03 6.82 -31.30
C SER A 37 -7.32 6.24 -32.70
N PRO A 38 -7.12 7.01 -33.79
CA PRO A 38 -7.24 6.48 -35.15
C PRO A 38 -6.31 5.30 -35.42
N PHE A 39 -5.20 5.21 -34.67
CA PHE A 39 -4.27 4.09 -34.74
C PHE A 39 -4.88 2.81 -34.14
N SER A 40 -5.51 2.92 -32.97
CA SER A 40 -6.18 1.79 -32.30
C SER A 40 -7.28 1.19 -33.17
N VAL A 41 -8.10 2.03 -33.80
CA VAL A 41 -9.18 1.59 -34.73
C VAL A 41 -8.60 0.88 -35.97
N TYR A 42 -7.44 1.32 -36.45
CA TYR A 42 -6.77 0.67 -37.58
C TYR A 42 -6.23 -0.72 -37.20
N VAL A 43 -5.61 -0.86 -36.03
CA VAL A 43 -5.12 -2.15 -35.52
C VAL A 43 -6.27 -3.14 -35.32
N GLU A 44 -7.35 -2.72 -34.67
CA GLU A 44 -8.54 -3.53 -34.44
C GLU A 44 -9.15 -4.08 -35.74
N SER A 45 -9.16 -3.28 -36.81
CA SER A 45 -9.75 -3.64 -38.11
C SER A 45 -9.01 -4.74 -38.88
N GLN A 46 -7.85 -5.19 -38.39
CA GLN A 46 -7.03 -6.22 -39.05
C GLN A 46 -7.46 -7.65 -38.71
N TYR A 47 -8.28 -7.84 -37.67
CA TYR A 47 -8.65 -9.15 -37.15
C TYR A 47 -10.15 -9.46 -37.33
N SER A 48 -10.51 -10.73 -37.14
CA SER A 48 -11.90 -11.21 -37.28
C SER A 48 -12.66 -11.06 -35.97
N PRO A 49 -13.83 -10.39 -35.92
CA PRO A 49 -14.63 -10.30 -34.70
C PRO A 49 -15.06 -11.68 -34.19
N HIS A 50 -14.99 -11.89 -32.88
CA HIS A 50 -15.43 -13.13 -32.23
C HIS A 50 -16.03 -12.82 -30.85
N ASP A 51 -17.04 -13.61 -30.45
CA ASP A 51 -17.62 -13.53 -29.10
C ASP A 51 -16.61 -14.02 -28.03
N PRO A 52 -16.79 -13.71 -26.74
CA PRO A 52 -15.93 -14.27 -25.70
C PRO A 52 -15.80 -15.80 -25.73
N ILE A 53 -14.60 -16.31 -25.45
CA ILE A 53 -14.27 -17.74 -25.50
C ILE A 53 -14.10 -18.28 -24.08
N VAL A 54 -14.72 -19.43 -23.80
CA VAL A 54 -14.63 -20.10 -22.51
C VAL A 54 -14.23 -21.56 -22.71
N ILE A 55 -13.12 -21.97 -22.11
CA ILE A 55 -12.59 -23.33 -22.05
C ILE A 55 -12.49 -23.72 -20.58
N THR A 56 -13.23 -24.74 -20.17
CA THR A 56 -13.28 -25.27 -18.80
C THR A 56 -12.73 -26.69 -18.70
N SER A 57 -12.41 -27.30 -19.84
CA SER A 57 -11.81 -28.63 -19.91
C SER A 57 -11.13 -28.86 -21.26
N ASN A 58 -10.29 -29.90 -21.33
CA ASN A 58 -9.64 -30.34 -22.56
C ASN A 58 -10.64 -30.60 -23.72
N GLN A 59 -11.87 -31.04 -23.40
CA GLN A 59 -12.88 -31.38 -24.41
C GLN A 59 -13.47 -30.13 -25.09
N ASP A 60 -13.51 -28.99 -24.40
CA ASP A 60 -14.09 -27.76 -24.94
C ASP A 60 -13.32 -27.27 -26.17
N PHE A 61 -12.00 -27.49 -26.21
CA PHE A 61 -11.21 -27.17 -27.40
C PHE A 61 -11.67 -27.94 -28.64
N VAL A 62 -12.03 -29.22 -28.47
CA VAL A 62 -12.53 -30.10 -29.54
C VAL A 62 -13.94 -29.69 -29.93
N ASP A 63 -14.81 -29.49 -28.95
CA ASP A 63 -16.23 -29.20 -29.16
C ASP A 63 -16.43 -27.85 -29.84
N GLN A 64 -15.54 -26.89 -29.59
CA GLN A 64 -15.50 -25.59 -30.27
C GLN A 64 -14.75 -25.62 -31.61
N GLY A 65 -14.05 -26.71 -31.91
CA GLY A 65 -13.43 -26.94 -33.22
C GLY A 65 -12.13 -26.17 -33.45
N TRP A 66 -11.35 -25.88 -32.41
CA TRP A 66 -10.08 -25.17 -32.56
C TRP A 66 -9.05 -25.99 -33.35
N PRO A 67 -8.28 -25.38 -34.27
CA PRO A 67 -7.29 -26.06 -35.11
C PRO A 67 -5.96 -26.32 -34.36
N GLY A 68 -5.08 -27.14 -34.95
CA GLY A 68 -3.85 -27.64 -34.32
C GLY A 68 -2.53 -27.02 -34.80
N ASN A 69 -1.68 -26.69 -33.82
CA ASN A 69 -0.21 -26.75 -33.75
C ASN A 69 0.38 -25.77 -32.70
N GLY A 70 -0.35 -25.59 -31.60
CA GLY A 70 0.13 -24.95 -30.38
C GLY A 70 1.02 -25.83 -29.50
N ILE A 71 1.96 -26.55 -30.12
CA ILE A 71 2.45 -27.92 -29.81
C ILE A 71 2.73 -28.41 -28.36
N LYS A 72 2.13 -29.59 -28.06
CA LYS A 72 2.81 -30.88 -27.80
C LYS A 72 2.38 -31.97 -28.81
N ASN A 73 2.37 -31.58 -30.09
CA ASN A 73 2.14 -32.40 -31.30
C ASN A 73 0.69 -32.77 -31.65
N ASP A 74 -0.35 -32.00 -31.35
CA ASP A 74 -0.80 -30.95 -32.29
C ASP A 74 -2.06 -30.23 -31.72
N PRO A 75 -1.89 -29.39 -30.70
CA PRO A 75 -2.96 -28.89 -29.83
C PRO A 75 -3.27 -27.44 -30.20
N TYR A 76 -4.09 -26.73 -29.45
CA TYR A 76 -4.97 -25.77 -30.10
C TYR A 76 -4.37 -24.38 -30.35
N VAL A 77 -4.81 -23.72 -31.43
CA VAL A 77 -4.46 -22.33 -31.73
C VAL A 77 -5.72 -21.49 -31.84
N ILE A 78 -5.78 -20.41 -31.05
CA ILE A 78 -6.75 -19.33 -31.14
C ILE A 78 -6.00 -18.15 -31.76
N GLN A 79 -6.42 -17.68 -32.94
CA GLN A 79 -5.67 -16.65 -33.68
C GLN A 79 -6.52 -15.74 -34.54
N ASP A 80 -5.97 -14.57 -34.87
CA ASP A 80 -6.54 -13.60 -35.80
C ASP A 80 -7.92 -13.05 -35.37
N LEU A 81 -8.13 -12.89 -34.05
CA LEU A 81 -9.43 -12.51 -33.47
C LEU A 81 -9.42 -11.12 -32.83
N THR A 82 -10.51 -10.37 -33.02
CA THR A 82 -10.90 -9.21 -32.20
C THR A 82 -12.00 -9.64 -31.24
N ILE A 83 -11.78 -9.50 -29.93
CA ILE A 83 -12.80 -9.80 -28.91
C ILE A 83 -12.98 -8.59 -27.99
N THR A 84 -14.12 -7.92 -28.14
CA THR A 84 -14.58 -6.85 -27.27
C THR A 84 -15.51 -7.42 -26.20
N SER A 85 -15.16 -7.26 -24.92
CA SER A 85 -15.91 -7.83 -23.81
C SER A 85 -16.02 -6.84 -22.64
N ILE A 86 -17.05 -7.02 -21.81
CA ILE A 86 -17.23 -6.31 -20.53
C ILE A 86 -16.86 -7.19 -19.33
N GLU A 87 -16.59 -8.48 -19.55
CA GLU A 87 -16.23 -9.47 -18.50
C GLU A 87 -14.88 -10.13 -18.77
N ARG A 88 -14.82 -11.28 -19.44
CA ARG A 88 -13.57 -11.90 -19.88
C ARG A 88 -13.62 -12.04 -21.40
N SER A 89 -12.52 -11.80 -22.11
CA SER A 89 -12.46 -12.06 -23.55
C SER A 89 -12.12 -13.53 -23.82
N ILE A 90 -11.11 -14.08 -23.14
CA ILE A 90 -10.79 -15.51 -23.16
C ILE A 90 -10.63 -16.01 -21.71
N SER A 91 -11.34 -17.07 -21.36
CA SER A 91 -11.17 -17.78 -20.08
C SER A 91 -10.80 -19.23 -20.34
N ILE A 92 -9.63 -19.66 -19.87
CA ILE A 92 -9.16 -21.04 -19.98
C ILE A 92 -8.87 -21.56 -18.57
N SER A 93 -9.43 -22.71 -18.24
CA SER A 93 -9.27 -23.28 -16.90
C SER A 93 -9.20 -24.80 -16.93
N SER A 94 -8.55 -25.37 -15.90
CA SER A 94 -8.50 -26.81 -15.63
C SER A 94 -8.05 -27.65 -16.83
N THR A 95 -6.92 -27.27 -17.46
CA THR A 95 -6.37 -27.94 -18.63
C THR A 95 -4.85 -28.03 -18.57
N ASP A 96 -4.31 -29.16 -19.00
CA ASP A 96 -2.87 -29.37 -19.23
C ASP A 96 -2.51 -29.39 -20.73
N VAL A 97 -3.52 -29.26 -21.58
CA VAL A 97 -3.34 -29.20 -23.03
C VAL A 97 -2.57 -27.95 -23.39
N TYR A 98 -1.64 -28.11 -24.30
CA TYR A 98 -0.85 -27.03 -24.85
C TYR A 98 -1.72 -26.17 -25.77
N PHE A 99 -1.64 -24.85 -25.69
CA PHE A 99 -2.42 -23.97 -26.54
C PHE A 99 -1.65 -22.71 -26.88
N LYS A 100 -2.08 -22.03 -27.95
CA LYS A 100 -1.60 -20.70 -28.27
C LYS A 100 -2.76 -19.73 -28.50
N ILE A 101 -2.56 -18.50 -28.05
CA ILE A 101 -3.37 -17.32 -28.35
C ILE A 101 -2.42 -16.37 -29.07
N ILE A 102 -2.60 -16.19 -30.39
CA ILE A 102 -1.66 -15.43 -31.21
C ILE A 102 -2.37 -14.39 -32.07
N ASP A 103 -1.74 -13.24 -32.28
CA ASP A 103 -2.24 -12.21 -33.21
C ASP A 103 -3.72 -11.86 -32.93
N CYS A 104 -4.05 -11.59 -31.65
CA CYS A 104 -5.40 -11.23 -31.20
C CYS A 104 -5.45 -9.80 -30.66
N TYR A 105 -6.62 -9.16 -30.76
CA TYR A 105 -6.92 -7.86 -30.18
C TYR A 105 -8.04 -7.97 -29.13
N PHE A 106 -7.76 -7.54 -27.90
CA PHE A 106 -8.69 -7.59 -26.77
C PHE A 106 -9.02 -6.18 -26.29
N SER A 107 -10.30 -5.84 -26.22
CA SER A 107 -10.73 -4.52 -25.74
C SER A 107 -12.02 -4.53 -24.91
N ASN A 108 -12.28 -3.41 -24.25
CA ASN A 108 -13.57 -3.05 -23.67
C ASN A 108 -13.94 -1.64 -24.13
N ASP A 109 -15.19 -1.44 -24.57
CA ASP A 109 -15.69 -0.16 -25.08
C ASP A 109 -16.59 0.57 -24.08
N THR A 110 -16.65 0.09 -22.84
CA THR A 110 -17.53 0.63 -21.80
C THR A 110 -16.75 1.34 -20.69
N GLU A 111 -17.42 2.29 -20.03
CA GLU A 111 -16.85 3.04 -18.90
C GLU A 111 -16.69 2.18 -17.62
N GLN A 112 -17.36 1.03 -17.53
CA GLN A 112 -17.22 0.09 -16.41
C GLN A 112 -16.16 -0.94 -16.77
N ASN A 113 -14.93 -0.73 -16.31
CA ASN A 113 -13.82 -1.60 -16.66
C ASN A 113 -13.56 -2.65 -15.58
N ASN A 114 -14.20 -3.81 -15.73
CA ASN A 114 -13.86 -5.05 -15.02
C ASN A 114 -13.33 -6.12 -15.98
N CYS A 115 -13.00 -5.74 -17.22
CA CYS A 115 -12.73 -6.68 -18.30
C CYS A 115 -11.33 -7.32 -18.18
N ILE A 116 -11.24 -8.64 -18.33
CA ILE A 116 -9.97 -9.37 -18.39
C ILE A 116 -9.76 -9.87 -19.82
N GLY A 117 -8.63 -9.53 -20.45
CA GLY A 117 -8.31 -10.00 -21.80
C GLY A 117 -8.18 -11.52 -21.86
N VAL A 118 -7.19 -12.07 -21.18
CA VAL A 118 -6.97 -13.52 -21.06
C VAL A 118 -6.87 -13.92 -19.60
N SER A 119 -7.69 -14.88 -19.18
CA SER A 119 -7.71 -15.44 -17.82
C SER A 119 -7.33 -16.92 -17.88
N LEU A 120 -6.25 -17.30 -17.18
CA LEU A 120 -5.76 -18.67 -17.04
C LEU A 120 -5.83 -19.10 -15.57
N GLU A 121 -6.62 -20.14 -15.28
CA GLU A 121 -6.82 -20.67 -13.92
C GLU A 121 -6.60 -22.19 -13.91
N GLU A 122 -5.52 -22.67 -13.30
CA GLU A 122 -5.12 -24.09 -13.37
C GLU A 122 -5.00 -24.59 -14.83
N ALA A 123 -4.39 -23.77 -15.69
CA ALA A 123 -4.27 -24.01 -17.13
C ALA A 123 -2.80 -23.89 -17.59
N ASP A 124 -2.14 -25.03 -17.81
CA ASP A 124 -0.70 -25.07 -18.09
C ASP A 124 -0.36 -25.03 -19.59
N ASN A 125 0.91 -24.77 -19.91
CA ASN A 125 1.50 -24.95 -21.25
C ASN A 125 0.93 -24.03 -22.35
N GLY A 126 0.41 -22.87 -21.97
CA GLY A 126 -0.11 -21.84 -22.88
C GLY A 126 0.97 -20.91 -23.43
N VAL A 127 0.75 -20.40 -24.64
CA VAL A 127 1.50 -19.27 -25.21
C VAL A 127 0.54 -18.14 -25.57
N ILE A 128 0.88 -16.92 -25.18
CA ILE A 128 0.18 -15.69 -25.54
C ILE A 128 1.19 -14.79 -26.26
N GLU A 129 1.04 -14.68 -27.58
CA GLU A 129 2.06 -14.08 -28.45
C GLU A 129 1.47 -13.03 -29.40
N ASN A 130 2.16 -11.91 -29.62
CA ASN A 130 1.76 -10.86 -30.57
C ASN A 130 0.31 -10.35 -30.40
N CYS A 131 -0.22 -10.35 -29.17
CA CYS A 131 -1.56 -9.84 -28.91
C CYS A 131 -1.53 -8.37 -28.47
N THR A 132 -2.62 -7.66 -28.73
CA THR A 132 -2.86 -6.29 -28.25
C THR A 132 -3.95 -6.30 -27.19
N PHE A 133 -3.64 -5.73 -26.03
CA PHE A 133 -4.56 -5.58 -24.89
C PHE A 133 -4.81 -4.10 -24.65
N PHE A 134 -6.05 -3.64 -24.85
CA PHE A 134 -6.37 -2.22 -24.81
C PHE A 134 -7.61 -1.92 -23.96
N ASN A 135 -7.49 -0.95 -23.04
CA ASN A 135 -8.60 -0.48 -22.21
C ASN A 135 -9.26 -1.62 -21.40
N LEU A 136 -8.46 -2.37 -20.63
CA LEU A 136 -8.90 -3.54 -19.86
C LEU A 136 -8.64 -3.35 -18.36
N TYR A 137 -9.30 -4.12 -17.51
CA TYR A 137 -9.01 -4.16 -16.08
C TYR A 137 -7.75 -4.99 -15.80
N TYR A 138 -7.66 -6.16 -16.44
CA TYR A 138 -6.43 -6.95 -16.55
C TYR A 138 -6.17 -7.30 -18.01
N GLY A 139 -4.90 -7.24 -18.44
CA GLY A 139 -4.51 -7.76 -19.76
C GLY A 139 -4.50 -9.29 -19.74
N VAL A 140 -3.52 -9.86 -19.04
CA VAL A 140 -3.37 -11.30 -18.82
C VAL A 140 -3.39 -11.59 -17.32
N TYR A 141 -4.29 -12.46 -16.89
CA TYR A 141 -4.43 -12.91 -15.50
C TYR A 141 -4.10 -14.40 -15.41
N ILE A 142 -3.08 -14.76 -14.64
CA ILE A 142 -2.57 -16.14 -14.46
C ILE A 142 -2.63 -16.51 -12.99
N HIS A 143 -3.26 -17.65 -12.71
CA HIS A 143 -3.47 -18.18 -11.36
C HIS A 143 -3.25 -19.70 -11.36
N TYR A 144 -2.29 -20.17 -10.56
CA TYR A 144 -1.90 -21.60 -10.48
C TYR A 144 -1.67 -22.27 -11.85
N SER A 145 -0.98 -21.59 -12.76
CA SER A 145 -0.85 -22.04 -14.16
C SER A 145 0.62 -21.99 -14.57
N ASP A 146 1.19 -23.16 -14.85
CA ASP A 146 2.62 -23.36 -15.04
C ASP A 146 3.02 -23.38 -16.53
N ASN A 147 4.28 -23.04 -16.78
CA ASN A 147 4.89 -23.10 -18.11
C ASN A 147 4.16 -22.22 -19.15
N ILE A 148 3.73 -21.02 -18.74
CA ILE A 148 3.09 -20.04 -19.64
C ILE A 148 4.13 -19.11 -20.25
N SER A 149 4.05 -18.92 -21.57
CA SER A 149 4.88 -17.97 -22.31
C SER A 149 4.04 -16.76 -22.73
N ILE A 150 4.42 -15.56 -22.30
CA ILE A 150 3.75 -14.29 -22.65
C ILE A 150 4.77 -13.42 -23.39
N THR A 151 4.66 -13.35 -24.71
CA THR A 151 5.73 -12.80 -25.55
C THR A 151 5.26 -11.80 -26.59
N PHE A 152 6.01 -10.72 -26.79
CA PHE A 152 5.75 -9.75 -27.87
C PHE A 152 4.35 -9.10 -27.84
N ASN A 153 3.72 -9.01 -26.67
CA ASN A 153 2.41 -8.38 -26.54
C ASN A 153 2.53 -6.87 -26.32
N GLU A 154 1.54 -6.14 -26.81
CA GLU A 154 1.36 -4.71 -26.56
C GLU A 154 0.20 -4.52 -25.59
N MET A 155 0.44 -3.86 -24.46
CA MET A 155 -0.57 -3.64 -23.42
C MET A 155 -0.65 -2.17 -23.09
N ASP A 156 -1.80 -1.55 -23.39
CA ASP A 156 -2.01 -0.12 -23.23
C ASP A 156 -3.32 0.17 -22.50
N SER A 157 -3.30 1.16 -21.60
CA SER A 157 -4.49 1.60 -20.87
C SER A 157 -5.15 0.46 -20.07
N VAL A 158 -4.34 -0.32 -19.33
CA VAL A 158 -4.84 -1.37 -18.43
C VAL A 158 -4.88 -0.88 -16.99
N ASP A 159 -6.03 -1.02 -16.32
CA ASP A 159 -6.30 -0.35 -15.04
C ASP A 159 -5.60 -0.99 -13.84
N THR A 160 -5.59 -2.31 -13.71
CA THR A 160 -5.08 -2.99 -12.50
C THR A 160 -3.74 -3.68 -12.68
N ALA A 161 -3.66 -4.65 -13.58
CA ALA A 161 -2.36 -5.15 -14.00
C ALA A 161 -2.36 -5.62 -15.45
N SER A 162 -1.37 -5.18 -16.23
CA SER A 162 -1.24 -5.65 -17.61
C SER A 162 -0.94 -7.14 -17.65
N ILE A 163 -0.03 -7.60 -16.78
CA ILE A 163 0.23 -9.03 -16.56
C ILE A 163 0.21 -9.33 -15.07
N ASN A 164 -0.67 -10.23 -14.64
CA ASN A 164 -0.68 -10.77 -13.29
C ASN A 164 -0.30 -12.26 -13.30
N LEU A 165 0.71 -12.63 -12.50
CA LEU A 165 1.10 -14.01 -12.23
C LEU A 165 0.98 -14.26 -10.73
N PHE A 166 0.19 -15.27 -10.35
CA PHE A 166 0.02 -15.67 -8.96
C PHE A 166 0.21 -17.18 -8.81
N GLU A 167 1.07 -17.56 -7.86
CA GLU A 167 1.33 -18.96 -7.47
C GLU A 167 1.56 -19.88 -8.68
N SER A 168 2.45 -19.45 -9.58
CA SER A 168 2.73 -20.10 -10.87
C SER A 168 4.22 -20.30 -11.09
N LYS A 169 4.59 -21.31 -11.88
CA LYS A 169 5.98 -21.75 -12.05
C LYS A 169 6.41 -21.86 -13.51
N GLY A 170 7.69 -21.58 -13.78
CA GLY A 170 8.31 -21.90 -15.05
C GLY A 170 7.81 -21.05 -16.22
N CYS A 171 7.20 -19.91 -15.92
CA CYS A 171 6.67 -19.00 -16.92
C CYS A 171 7.76 -18.11 -17.54
N GLU A 172 7.49 -17.61 -18.73
CA GLU A 172 8.34 -16.69 -19.46
C GLU A 172 7.53 -15.44 -19.83
N VAL A 173 8.03 -14.25 -19.51
CA VAL A 173 7.41 -12.97 -19.84
C VAL A 173 8.44 -12.14 -20.58
N LEU A 174 8.37 -12.17 -21.91
CA LEU A 174 9.47 -11.71 -22.77
C LEU A 174 9.02 -10.68 -23.80
N ASN A 175 9.80 -9.62 -24.00
CA ASN A 175 9.60 -8.66 -25.11
C ASN A 175 8.22 -8.00 -25.14
N ASN A 176 7.55 -7.81 -24.00
CA ASN A 176 6.25 -7.13 -23.94
C ASN A 176 6.45 -5.62 -23.80
N SER A 177 5.58 -4.84 -24.45
CA SER A 177 5.52 -3.39 -24.33
C SER A 177 4.31 -2.99 -23.50
N ILE A 178 4.54 -2.33 -22.36
CA ILE A 178 3.50 -2.00 -21.38
C ILE A 178 3.47 -0.48 -21.16
N SER A 179 2.34 0.16 -21.48
CA SER A 179 2.17 1.61 -21.40
C SER A 179 0.84 2.05 -20.80
N ASN A 180 0.83 3.29 -20.29
CA ASN A 180 -0.38 4.01 -19.83
C ASN A 180 -1.25 3.24 -18.83
N ILE A 181 -0.64 2.46 -17.94
CA ILE A 181 -1.38 1.64 -16.99
C ILE A 181 -1.90 2.44 -15.78
N GLY A 182 -3.01 1.97 -15.19
CA GLY A 182 -3.59 2.53 -13.99
C GLY A 182 -2.88 2.11 -12.70
N ASN A 183 -2.26 0.92 -12.67
CA ASN A 183 -1.58 0.39 -11.50
C ASN A 183 -0.29 -0.37 -11.88
N TRP A 184 -0.21 -1.71 -11.79
CA TRP A 184 1.05 -2.47 -12.01
C TRP A 184 1.23 -2.93 -13.45
N GLY A 185 2.41 -2.75 -14.05
CA GLY A 185 2.65 -3.26 -15.40
C GLY A 185 2.72 -4.78 -15.35
N ILE A 186 3.57 -5.28 -14.45
CA ILE A 186 3.63 -6.70 -14.11
C ILE A 186 3.47 -6.86 -12.59
N SER A 187 2.55 -7.73 -12.20
CA SER A 187 2.33 -8.18 -10.83
C SER A 187 2.71 -9.65 -10.72
N ALA A 188 3.84 -9.97 -10.08
CA ALA A 188 4.29 -11.34 -9.88
C ALA A 188 4.33 -11.66 -8.38
N ARG A 189 3.51 -12.61 -7.93
CA ARG A 189 3.39 -12.97 -6.51
C ARG A 189 3.50 -14.49 -6.32
N ARG A 190 4.40 -14.90 -5.43
CA ARG A 190 4.66 -16.32 -5.11
C ARG A 190 4.97 -17.15 -6.36
N VAL A 191 5.70 -16.56 -7.31
CA VAL A 191 6.12 -17.26 -8.52
C VAL A 191 7.48 -17.90 -8.35
N THR A 192 7.73 -18.99 -9.09
CA THR A 192 8.99 -19.74 -9.02
C THR A 192 9.55 -20.00 -10.41
N ASP A 193 10.87 -19.88 -10.58
CA ASP A 193 11.56 -20.20 -11.84
C ASP A 193 11.01 -19.40 -13.04
N VAL A 194 10.66 -18.11 -12.85
CA VAL A 194 10.10 -17.25 -13.92
C VAL A 194 11.17 -16.35 -14.54
N LEU A 195 11.16 -16.24 -15.88
CA LEU A 195 12.01 -15.32 -16.63
C LEU A 195 11.21 -14.09 -17.07
N PHE A 196 11.63 -12.91 -16.63
CA PHE A 196 11.14 -11.62 -17.11
C PHE A 196 12.25 -10.94 -17.93
N ALA A 197 12.14 -10.92 -19.26
CA ALA A 197 13.21 -10.40 -20.09
C ALA A 197 12.78 -9.45 -21.21
N ASN A 198 13.59 -8.41 -21.43
CA ASN A 198 13.40 -7.45 -22.52
C ASN A 198 12.02 -6.78 -22.55
N ASN A 199 11.34 -6.63 -21.40
CA ASN A 199 10.07 -5.91 -21.35
C ASN A 199 10.33 -4.41 -21.21
N SER A 200 9.52 -3.59 -21.88
CA SER A 200 9.56 -2.13 -21.78
C SER A 200 8.34 -1.60 -21.05
N PHE A 201 8.57 -0.66 -20.13
CA PHE A 201 7.53 -0.01 -19.33
C PHE A 201 7.58 1.50 -19.55
N SER A 202 6.51 2.08 -20.09
CA SER A 202 6.33 3.54 -20.23
C SER A 202 5.03 3.96 -19.57
N ASN A 203 5.09 4.11 -18.25
CA ASN A 203 3.92 4.23 -17.38
C ASN A 203 4.01 5.48 -16.50
N GLU A 204 2.88 5.93 -15.98
CA GLU A 204 2.84 7.10 -15.08
C GLU A 204 2.98 6.73 -13.60
N PHE A 205 2.69 5.49 -13.22
CA PHE A 205 2.58 5.06 -11.83
C PHE A 205 3.55 3.91 -11.48
N TYR A 206 3.23 2.65 -11.78
CA TYR A 206 4.06 1.53 -11.36
C TYR A 206 4.67 0.76 -12.55
N GLY A 207 5.79 0.08 -12.29
CA GLY A 207 6.48 -0.73 -13.29
C GLY A 207 6.18 -2.19 -13.04
N MET A 208 6.99 -2.82 -12.20
CA MET A 208 6.84 -4.23 -11.85
C MET A 208 6.88 -4.41 -10.33
N LYS A 209 5.94 -5.19 -9.78
CA LYS A 209 6.06 -5.73 -8.43
C LYS A 209 6.41 -7.21 -8.48
N ARG A 210 7.30 -7.60 -7.56
CA ARG A 210 7.66 -9.00 -7.30
C ARG A 210 7.59 -9.27 -5.80
N GLU A 211 6.64 -10.10 -5.39
CA GLU A 211 6.39 -10.44 -3.99
C GLU A 211 6.60 -11.94 -3.74
N ASP A 212 7.33 -12.27 -2.69
CA ASP A 212 7.50 -13.64 -2.17
C ASP A 212 7.86 -14.69 -3.25
N SER A 213 8.68 -14.28 -4.22
CA SER A 213 9.01 -15.10 -5.39
C SER A 213 10.46 -15.59 -5.32
N VAL A 214 10.73 -16.76 -5.90
CA VAL A 214 12.05 -17.41 -5.82
C VAL A 214 12.55 -17.85 -7.19
N ASN A 215 13.87 -17.95 -7.33
CA ASN A 215 14.55 -18.40 -8.55
C ASN A 215 14.13 -17.67 -9.84
N CYS A 216 13.65 -16.43 -9.74
CA CYS A 216 13.27 -15.67 -10.91
C CYS A 216 14.49 -14.95 -11.51
N THR A 217 14.48 -14.75 -12.81
CA THR A 217 15.47 -13.95 -13.54
C THR A 217 14.81 -12.73 -14.14
N LEU A 218 15.31 -11.54 -13.81
CA LEU A 218 14.89 -10.28 -14.43
C LEU A 218 16.06 -9.75 -15.26
N LYS A 219 15.89 -9.69 -16.58
CA LYS A 219 16.97 -9.38 -17.51
C LYS A 219 16.60 -8.35 -18.56
N ASN A 220 17.45 -7.33 -18.74
CA ASN A 220 17.30 -6.34 -19.82
C ASN A 220 15.91 -5.66 -19.86
N ASN A 221 15.23 -5.50 -18.72
CA ASN A 221 13.97 -4.76 -18.70
C ASN A 221 14.25 -3.26 -18.59
N GLU A 222 13.48 -2.46 -19.32
CA GLU A 222 13.65 -1.01 -19.41
C GLU A 222 12.43 -0.32 -18.81
N PHE A 223 12.66 0.47 -17.76
CA PHE A 223 11.60 1.22 -17.09
C PHE A 223 11.78 2.72 -17.33
N GLU A 224 10.80 3.35 -17.99
CA GLU A 224 10.69 4.79 -18.17
C GLU A 224 9.74 5.35 -17.11
N LYS A 225 10.23 6.27 -16.27
CA LYS A 225 9.54 6.92 -15.13
C LYS A 225 9.00 6.00 -14.05
N VAL A 226 8.99 4.69 -14.28
CA VAL A 226 8.60 3.64 -13.34
C VAL A 226 9.78 2.72 -13.02
N GLY A 227 9.58 1.73 -12.14
CA GLY A 227 10.67 0.91 -11.62
C GLY A 227 10.19 -0.40 -11.01
N LEU A 228 11.10 -1.04 -10.30
CA LEU A 228 10.87 -2.34 -9.69
C LEU A 228 10.53 -2.19 -8.20
N TRP A 229 9.58 -2.97 -7.72
CA TRP A 229 9.33 -3.15 -6.30
C TRP A 229 9.50 -4.62 -5.94
N ILE A 230 10.36 -4.88 -4.95
CA ILE A 230 10.67 -6.22 -4.48
C ILE A 230 10.22 -6.32 -3.03
N ARG A 231 9.37 -7.29 -2.72
CA ARG A 231 8.96 -7.61 -1.35
C ARG A 231 9.19 -9.08 -1.04
N GLY A 232 9.61 -9.35 0.19
CA GLY A 232 9.82 -10.72 0.64
C GLY A 232 9.68 -10.88 2.16
N THR A 233 9.13 -12.01 2.56
CA THR A 233 9.04 -12.44 3.95
C THR A 233 10.13 -13.43 4.38
N GLU A 234 10.89 -14.00 3.44
CA GLU A 234 11.97 -14.96 3.68
C GLU A 234 13.25 -14.61 2.91
N SER A 235 14.39 -15.14 3.34
CA SER A 235 15.69 -14.83 2.72
C SER A 235 15.76 -15.17 1.24
N ASP A 236 15.19 -16.30 0.86
CA ASP A 236 15.24 -16.79 -0.52
C ASP A 236 14.40 -15.90 -1.44
N HIS A 237 13.40 -15.19 -0.91
CA HIS A 237 12.63 -14.22 -1.68
C HIS A 237 13.50 -13.09 -2.21
N PHE A 238 14.64 -12.80 -1.58
CA PHE A 238 15.60 -11.79 -2.04
C PHE A 238 16.83 -12.41 -2.72
N LEU A 239 17.38 -13.48 -2.14
CA LEU A 239 18.73 -13.97 -2.48
C LEU A 239 18.78 -15.00 -3.62
N SER A 240 17.66 -15.67 -3.94
CA SER A 240 17.63 -16.70 -4.98
C SER A 240 17.47 -16.16 -6.41
N ASN A 241 17.21 -14.85 -6.55
CA ASN A 241 16.81 -14.24 -7.81
C ASN A 241 18.01 -13.59 -8.52
N ILE A 242 17.95 -13.55 -9.85
CA ILE A 242 19.00 -13.01 -10.70
C ILE A 242 18.49 -11.74 -11.36
N PHE A 243 19.32 -10.68 -11.31
CA PHE A 243 19.01 -9.39 -11.93
C PHE A 243 20.17 -8.97 -12.82
N GLU A 244 19.90 -8.79 -14.11
CA GLU A 244 20.93 -8.48 -15.11
C GLU A 244 20.48 -7.33 -16.01
N SER A 245 21.27 -6.26 -16.08
CA SER A 245 21.11 -5.21 -17.10
C SER A 245 19.73 -4.55 -17.18
N ASN A 246 18.98 -4.48 -16.07
CA ASN A 246 17.73 -3.73 -16.02
C ASN A 246 18.02 -2.23 -15.78
N THR A 247 17.21 -1.35 -16.36
CA THR A 247 17.43 0.10 -16.26
C THR A 247 16.18 0.87 -15.88
N VAL A 248 16.38 1.98 -15.18
CA VAL A 248 15.40 3.05 -14.95
C VAL A 248 15.95 4.31 -15.59
N GLU A 249 15.23 4.92 -16.53
CA GLU A 249 15.67 6.15 -17.21
C GLU A 249 17.11 6.06 -17.71
N THR A 250 17.47 4.94 -18.34
CA THR A 250 18.82 4.56 -18.82
C THR A 250 19.87 4.28 -17.75
N LYS A 251 19.63 4.58 -16.47
CA LYS A 251 20.53 4.22 -15.37
C LYS A 251 20.29 2.78 -14.92
N PRO A 252 21.33 2.05 -14.50
CA PRO A 252 21.17 0.68 -14.01
C PRO A 252 20.33 0.62 -12.72
N ILE A 253 19.49 -0.41 -12.62
CA ILE A 253 18.97 -0.92 -11.34
C ILE A 253 20.06 -1.81 -10.74
N SER A 254 20.55 -1.46 -9.56
CA SER A 254 21.62 -2.21 -8.90
C SER A 254 21.10 -3.07 -7.77
N ILE A 255 21.48 -4.34 -7.77
CA ILE A 255 21.24 -5.27 -6.67
C ILE A 255 22.60 -5.64 -6.08
N LEU A 256 22.91 -5.10 -4.91
CA LEU A 256 24.13 -5.40 -4.17
C LEU A 256 23.80 -6.41 -3.07
N THR A 257 24.46 -7.56 -3.10
CA THR A 257 24.25 -8.62 -2.11
C THR A 257 25.53 -8.93 -1.35
N ASN A 258 25.40 -9.34 -0.08
CA ASN A 258 26.53 -9.80 0.75
C ASN A 258 27.67 -8.78 0.91
N ARG A 259 27.33 -7.49 1.04
CA ARG A 259 28.30 -6.40 1.25
C ARG A 259 28.60 -6.21 2.72
N SER A 260 29.81 -5.75 3.03
CA SER A 260 30.20 -5.45 4.41
C SER A 260 31.14 -4.26 4.49
N SER A 261 30.85 -3.30 5.36
CA SER A 261 31.75 -2.17 5.64
C SER A 261 32.07 -1.32 4.40
N GLU A 262 31.10 -1.18 3.50
CA GLU A 262 31.22 -0.45 2.24
C GLU A 262 30.39 0.84 2.29
N THR A 263 30.93 1.93 1.71
CA THR A 263 30.17 3.13 1.37
C THR A 263 29.73 3.03 -0.09
N ILE A 264 28.43 3.16 -0.33
CA ILE A 264 27.76 3.00 -1.61
C ILE A 264 27.18 4.35 -2.02
N ASP A 265 27.73 4.92 -3.09
CA ASP A 265 27.17 6.11 -3.74
C ASP A 265 25.94 5.73 -4.55
N ALA A 266 24.77 6.09 -4.05
CA ALA A 266 23.50 5.76 -4.68
C ALA A 266 23.21 6.60 -5.93
N SER A 267 23.94 7.70 -6.19
CA SER A 267 23.73 8.56 -7.37
C SER A 267 24.04 7.86 -8.71
N LEU A 268 24.81 6.78 -8.65
CA LEU A 268 25.23 5.96 -9.78
C LEU A 268 24.09 5.13 -10.38
N TYR A 269 22.99 4.97 -9.65
CA TYR A 269 21.91 4.05 -9.99
C TYR A 269 20.60 4.79 -10.23
N GLY A 270 19.72 4.20 -11.05
CA GLY A 270 18.34 4.66 -11.18
C GLY A 270 17.48 4.17 -10.02
N GLN A 271 17.86 3.02 -9.46
CA GLN A 271 17.29 2.41 -8.27
C GLN A 271 18.33 1.47 -7.65
N LEU A 272 18.38 1.38 -6.33
CA LEU A 272 19.33 0.56 -5.59
C LEU A 272 18.63 -0.38 -4.61
N PHE A 273 19.02 -1.64 -4.67
CA PHE A 273 18.67 -2.64 -3.67
C PHE A 273 19.95 -3.15 -3.00
N LEU A 274 19.92 -3.25 -1.67
CA LEU A 274 21.01 -3.81 -0.88
C LEU A 274 20.45 -4.95 -0.02
N PHE A 275 20.89 -6.18 -0.30
CA PHE A 275 20.40 -7.38 0.38
C PHE A 275 21.48 -8.08 1.18
N ASN A 276 21.10 -8.67 2.33
CA ASN A 276 21.95 -9.49 3.19
C ASN A 276 23.34 -8.87 3.43
N SER A 277 23.36 -7.58 3.78
CA SER A 277 24.59 -6.79 3.91
C SER A 277 24.71 -6.18 5.30
N SER A 278 25.92 -5.82 5.73
CA SER A 278 26.11 -5.23 7.06
C SER A 278 27.10 -4.09 7.11
N HIS A 279 26.97 -3.18 8.06
CA HIS A 279 27.92 -2.08 8.25
C HIS A 279 28.09 -1.22 6.98
N CYS A 280 27.07 -1.17 6.11
CA CYS A 280 27.12 -0.41 4.87
C CYS A 280 26.54 0.99 5.05
N ILE A 281 27.09 1.95 4.32
CA ILE A 281 26.57 3.32 4.23
C ILE A 281 26.06 3.52 2.81
N VAL A 282 24.78 3.84 2.63
CA VAL A 282 24.18 4.19 1.33
C VAL A 282 23.91 5.70 1.32
N GLU A 283 24.48 6.43 0.36
CA GLU A 283 24.42 7.89 0.41
C GLU A 283 24.36 8.62 -0.94
N ASN A 284 23.94 9.90 -0.87
CA ASN A 284 24.14 10.95 -1.87
C ASN A 284 23.39 10.80 -3.21
N ALA A 285 22.17 10.26 -3.23
CA ALA A 285 21.35 10.24 -4.45
C ALA A 285 20.31 11.36 -4.52
N ILE A 286 20.00 11.75 -5.75
CA ILE A 286 18.80 12.50 -6.10
C ILE A 286 18.02 11.65 -7.12
N PHE A 287 16.84 11.19 -6.72
CA PHE A 287 15.91 10.44 -7.56
C PHE A 287 14.84 11.39 -8.09
N ASN A 288 14.97 11.80 -9.36
CA ASN A 288 14.04 12.76 -9.98
C ASN A 288 12.77 12.12 -10.52
N ASP A 289 12.79 10.79 -10.66
CA ASP A 289 11.74 10.01 -11.30
C ASP A 289 10.89 9.29 -10.26
N ARG A 290 9.73 8.79 -10.67
CA ARG A 290 8.63 8.39 -9.77
C ARG A 290 8.85 7.07 -9.03
N ASN A 291 10.09 6.67 -8.77
CA ASN A 291 10.44 5.32 -8.34
C ASN A 291 10.82 5.19 -6.87
N ALA A 292 10.84 3.94 -6.39
CA ALA A 292 11.49 3.65 -5.13
C ALA A 292 12.99 3.86 -5.27
N GLY A 293 13.58 4.70 -4.41
CA GLY A 293 15.00 5.06 -4.56
C GLY A 293 15.92 3.95 -4.08
N VAL A 294 15.77 3.59 -2.80
CA VAL A 294 16.65 2.64 -2.11
C VAL A 294 15.82 1.65 -1.29
N SER A 295 16.07 0.35 -1.48
CA SER A 295 15.47 -0.70 -0.64
C SER A 295 16.54 -1.58 -0.02
N LEU A 296 16.48 -1.76 1.28
CA LEU A 296 17.35 -2.68 2.02
C LEU A 296 16.52 -3.87 2.48
N ALA A 297 17.06 -5.08 2.31
CA ALA A 297 16.45 -6.28 2.86
C ALA A 297 17.46 -7.15 3.60
N ILE A 298 17.11 -7.59 4.81
CA ILE A 298 17.93 -8.49 5.63
C ILE A 298 19.32 -7.88 5.91
N CYS A 299 19.35 -6.55 6.05
CA CYS A 299 20.57 -5.80 6.33
C CYS A 299 20.71 -5.52 7.83
N ASN A 300 21.95 -5.45 8.31
CA ASN A 300 22.27 -5.23 9.72
C ASN A 300 23.27 -4.08 9.88
N ASP A 301 23.08 -3.22 10.88
CA ASP A 301 24.08 -2.19 11.23
C ASP A 301 24.37 -1.22 10.06
N CYS A 302 23.37 -0.90 9.23
CA CYS A 302 23.53 -0.05 8.06
C CYS A 302 23.06 1.40 8.30
N LEU A 303 23.56 2.33 7.50
CA LEU A 303 23.14 3.73 7.47
C LEU A 303 22.71 4.11 6.05
N VAL A 304 21.51 4.67 5.90
CA VAL A 304 21.04 5.28 4.67
C VAL A 304 20.93 6.78 4.90
N GLN A 305 21.63 7.61 4.11
CA GLN A 305 21.65 9.04 4.37
C GLN A 305 21.67 9.94 3.14
N ASN A 306 21.20 11.18 3.31
CA ASN A 306 21.31 12.26 2.32
C ASN A 306 20.71 11.89 0.95
N LEU A 307 19.58 11.16 0.96
CA LEU A 307 18.85 10.83 -0.27
C LEU A 307 17.75 11.84 -0.48
N ASN A 308 17.58 12.32 -1.72
CA ASN A 308 16.53 13.27 -2.04
C ASN A 308 15.70 12.77 -3.22
N SER A 309 14.42 13.09 -3.23
CA SER A 309 13.55 12.84 -4.37
C SER A 309 12.58 13.99 -4.58
N SER A 310 12.40 14.40 -5.83
CA SER A 310 11.36 15.37 -6.19
C SER A 310 9.97 14.76 -6.14
N TYR A 311 9.85 13.47 -6.41
CA TYR A 311 8.59 12.75 -6.45
C TYR A 311 8.81 11.26 -6.17
N SER A 312 8.05 10.67 -5.25
CA SER A 312 8.08 9.23 -5.00
C SER A 312 6.70 8.59 -5.10
N GLN A 313 6.53 7.63 -6.00
CA GLN A 313 5.28 6.87 -6.14
C GLN A 313 5.14 5.75 -5.10
N ILE A 314 6.25 5.08 -4.78
CA ILE A 314 6.26 3.93 -3.84
C ILE A 314 6.73 4.40 -2.47
N CYS A 315 8.02 4.73 -2.33
CA CYS A 315 8.67 5.32 -1.16
C CYS A 315 10.15 5.61 -1.50
N LEU A 316 10.80 6.57 -0.85
CA LEU A 316 12.21 6.84 -1.08
C LEU A 316 13.13 5.77 -0.48
N VAL A 317 12.86 5.37 0.77
CA VAL A 317 13.61 4.32 1.46
C VAL A 317 12.65 3.28 2.01
N GLU A 318 12.95 2.02 1.71
CA GLU A 318 12.28 0.86 2.29
C GLU A 318 13.29 -0.02 3.04
N LEU A 319 12.94 -0.42 4.26
CA LEU A 319 13.67 -1.41 5.05
C LEU A 319 12.78 -2.64 5.22
N GLN A 320 13.28 -3.82 4.87
CA GLN A 320 12.58 -5.09 5.04
C GLN A 320 13.45 -6.06 5.85
N LEU A 321 12.94 -6.59 6.96
CA LEU A 321 13.68 -7.58 7.76
C LEU A 321 15.07 -7.07 8.23
N CYS A 322 15.23 -5.75 8.33
CA CYS A 322 16.47 -5.11 8.73
C CYS A 322 16.58 -5.00 10.26
N ASN A 323 17.81 -5.04 10.75
CA ASN A 323 18.12 -4.81 12.15
C ASN A 323 19.15 -3.68 12.30
N ASN A 324 19.00 -2.88 13.34
CA ASN A 324 19.94 -1.82 13.71
C ASN A 324 20.33 -0.93 12.51
N THR A 325 19.34 -0.56 11.70
CA THR A 325 19.54 0.25 10.49
C THR A 325 18.91 1.62 10.66
N GLU A 326 19.68 2.65 10.32
CA GLU A 326 19.30 4.04 10.48
C GLU A 326 19.09 4.73 9.13
N VAL A 327 18.04 5.54 9.01
CA VAL A 327 17.73 6.37 7.84
C VAL A 327 17.74 7.83 8.26
N VAL A 328 18.66 8.63 7.72
CA VAL A 328 18.96 9.98 8.20
C VAL A 328 19.00 11.01 7.07
N ARG A 329 18.35 12.17 7.26
CA ARG A 329 18.42 13.30 6.31
C ARG A 329 18.00 12.90 4.89
N CYS A 330 16.98 12.06 4.78
CA CYS A 330 16.37 11.69 3.51
C CYS A 330 15.10 12.51 3.28
N ASN A 331 14.92 13.07 2.08
CA ASN A 331 13.85 14.01 1.80
C ASN A 331 13.05 13.65 0.53
N VAL A 332 11.73 13.69 0.64
CA VAL A 332 10.80 13.52 -0.47
C VAL A 332 10.00 14.81 -0.62
N ALA A 333 10.06 15.47 -1.78
CA ALA A 333 9.33 16.72 -1.99
C ALA A 333 7.83 16.49 -2.24
N GLU A 334 7.48 15.48 -3.03
CA GLU A 334 6.11 15.05 -3.26
C GLU A 334 6.01 13.52 -3.17
N SER A 335 4.97 13.01 -2.51
CA SER A 335 4.78 11.57 -2.34
C SER A 335 3.35 11.14 -2.63
N TYR A 336 3.17 10.10 -3.45
CA TYR A 336 1.84 9.53 -3.75
C TYR A 336 1.46 8.39 -2.81
N ASN A 337 2.46 7.83 -2.13
CA ASN A 337 2.32 6.81 -1.10
C ASN A 337 3.33 7.13 0.01
N ALA A 338 3.50 6.23 0.99
CA ALA A 338 4.38 6.50 2.13
C ALA A 338 5.79 6.94 1.69
N GLY A 339 6.31 8.02 2.26
CA GLY A 339 7.65 8.49 1.91
C GLY A 339 8.74 7.51 2.33
N PHE A 340 8.53 6.81 3.45
CA PHE A 340 9.41 5.80 4.02
C PHE A 340 8.62 4.58 4.46
N ARG A 341 9.21 3.38 4.38
CA ARG A 341 8.57 2.14 4.87
C ARG A 341 9.52 1.25 5.65
N PHE A 342 9.19 0.90 6.88
CA PHE A 342 9.91 -0.12 7.65
C PHE A 342 8.99 -1.32 7.89
N LEU A 343 9.36 -2.47 7.32
CA LEU A 343 8.57 -3.70 7.36
C LEU A 343 9.36 -4.79 8.07
N PHE A 344 8.79 -5.35 9.14
CA PHE A 344 9.40 -6.44 9.91
C PHE A 344 10.81 -6.11 10.43
N THR A 345 11.04 -4.87 10.87
CA THR A 345 12.37 -4.38 11.30
C THR A 345 12.53 -4.36 12.81
N ILE A 346 13.78 -4.39 13.27
CA ILE A 346 14.12 -4.34 14.70
C ILE A 346 15.20 -3.29 14.93
N ASN A 347 15.08 -2.47 15.97
CA ASN A 347 16.08 -1.46 16.36
C ASN A 347 16.41 -0.46 15.24
N CYS A 348 15.45 -0.14 14.37
CA CYS A 348 15.67 0.80 13.27
C CYS A 348 15.30 2.24 13.64
N SER A 349 15.81 3.21 12.88
CA SER A 349 15.46 4.61 13.11
C SER A 349 15.24 5.40 11.82
N LEU A 350 14.31 6.35 11.86
CA LEU A 350 14.10 7.39 10.85
C LEU A 350 14.30 8.75 11.51
N ILE A 351 15.33 9.49 11.09
CA ILE A 351 15.80 10.68 11.79
C ILE A 351 16.06 11.84 10.83
N GLU A 352 15.57 13.04 11.17
CA GLU A 352 15.86 14.26 10.40
C GLU A 352 15.45 14.17 8.92
N CYS A 353 14.44 13.35 8.62
CA CYS A 353 13.89 13.16 7.29
C CYS A 353 12.69 14.07 7.03
N LYS A 354 12.39 14.28 5.75
CA LYS A 354 11.27 15.12 5.32
C LYS A 354 10.38 14.41 4.30
N THR A 355 9.06 14.53 4.45
CA THR A 355 8.10 14.35 3.36
C THR A 355 7.33 15.65 3.13
N GLY A 356 7.23 16.07 1.87
CA GLY A 356 6.45 17.22 1.46
C GLY A 356 5.05 16.82 1.00
N TYR A 357 4.46 17.62 0.11
CA TYR A 357 3.06 17.50 -0.28
C TYR A 357 2.66 16.09 -0.75
N SER A 358 1.42 15.69 -0.45
CA SER A 358 0.79 14.53 -1.06
C SER A 358 -0.57 14.92 -1.63
N PRO A 359 -0.87 14.56 -2.89
CA PRO A 359 -2.19 14.76 -3.47
C PRO A 359 -3.23 13.77 -2.92
N SER A 360 -2.80 12.71 -2.22
CA SER A 360 -3.70 11.73 -1.63
C SER A 360 -3.89 11.96 -0.13
N ASN A 361 -5.12 11.74 0.31
CA ASN A 361 -5.52 11.88 1.71
C ASN A 361 -5.12 10.70 2.60
N THR A 362 -4.60 9.61 2.06
CA THR A 362 -4.24 8.40 2.84
C THR A 362 -2.74 8.21 3.00
N VAL A 363 -1.94 9.24 2.67
CA VAL A 363 -0.48 9.15 2.62
C VAL A 363 0.15 9.61 3.91
N TYR A 364 1.05 8.79 4.43
CA TYR A 364 1.81 9.05 5.65
C TYR A 364 3.27 9.30 5.30
N GLY A 365 3.96 10.13 6.08
CA GLY A 365 5.40 10.34 5.93
C GLY A 365 6.18 9.03 6.06
N ILE A 366 5.79 8.18 7.02
CA ILE A 366 6.33 6.83 7.21
C ILE A 366 5.24 5.81 7.56
N GLU A 367 5.36 4.62 6.99
CA GLU A 367 4.65 3.42 7.41
C GLU A 367 5.61 2.47 8.14
N ILE A 368 5.21 2.02 9.33
CA ILE A 368 5.88 0.94 10.08
C ILE A 368 4.90 -0.22 10.29
N TYR A 369 5.34 -1.42 9.94
CA TYR A 369 4.56 -2.64 10.09
C TYR A 369 5.38 -3.74 10.74
N ASN A 370 4.82 -4.31 11.81
CA ASN A 370 5.45 -5.40 12.55
C ASN A 370 6.91 -5.06 12.93
N THR A 371 7.12 -3.83 13.41
CA THR A 371 8.45 -3.37 13.81
C THR A 371 8.60 -3.37 15.32
N GLU A 372 9.84 -3.56 15.79
CA GLU A 372 10.17 -3.51 17.20
C GLU A 372 11.29 -2.50 17.47
N ASN A 373 11.20 -1.75 18.58
CA ASN A 373 12.23 -0.81 19.03
C ASN A 373 12.58 0.25 17.98
N THR A 374 11.60 0.71 17.19
CA THR A 374 11.82 1.72 16.15
C THR A 374 11.78 3.13 16.74
N THR A 375 12.73 3.99 16.35
CA THR A 375 12.72 5.42 16.71
C THR A 375 12.44 6.30 15.49
N ILE A 376 11.37 7.10 15.54
CA ILE A 376 11.03 8.10 14.53
C ILE A 376 11.21 9.46 15.19
N ALA A 377 12.27 10.20 14.82
CA ALA A 377 12.60 11.44 15.52
C ALA A 377 13.06 12.62 14.65
N ARG A 378 12.68 13.84 15.02
CA ARG A 378 13.13 15.08 14.35
C ARG A 378 12.75 15.14 12.87
N ASN A 379 11.66 14.47 12.48
CA ASN A 379 11.20 14.48 11.10
C ASN A 379 10.16 15.58 10.86
N PHE A 380 10.06 16.00 9.62
CA PHE A 380 9.00 16.89 9.15
C PHE A 380 8.13 16.15 8.13
N PHE A 381 6.85 15.99 8.41
CA PHE A 381 5.94 15.28 7.53
C PHE A 381 4.75 16.17 7.12
N GLN A 382 4.51 16.21 5.81
CA GLN A 382 3.24 16.59 5.19
C GLN A 382 2.80 15.38 4.34
N ALA A 383 1.54 14.98 4.18
CA ALA A 383 0.26 15.38 4.76
C ALA A 383 -0.14 14.62 6.05
N GLY A 384 0.31 13.37 6.19
CA GLY A 384 0.20 12.56 7.41
C GLY A 384 1.60 12.21 7.91
N GLY A 385 1.74 11.85 9.17
CA GLY A 385 3.03 11.59 9.81
C GLY A 385 3.42 10.12 9.82
N VAL A 386 2.78 9.34 10.68
CA VAL A 386 3.16 7.96 11.00
C VAL A 386 1.94 7.06 10.93
N LEU A 387 2.03 6.00 10.13
CA LEU A 387 1.14 4.86 10.20
C LEU A 387 1.87 3.70 10.85
N SER A 388 1.33 3.17 11.94
CA SER A 388 1.86 2.00 12.64
C SER A 388 0.81 0.90 12.77
N ARG A 389 1.21 -0.32 12.41
CA ARG A 389 0.43 -1.54 12.58
C ARG A 389 1.28 -2.65 13.17
N ASP A 390 0.70 -3.42 14.09
CA ASP A 390 1.31 -4.61 14.70
C ASP A 390 2.72 -4.39 15.27
N SER A 391 3.03 -3.17 15.71
CA SER A 391 4.39 -2.77 16.11
C SER A 391 4.52 -2.61 17.62
N ALA A 392 5.73 -2.70 18.16
CA ALA A 392 5.95 -2.62 19.60
C ALA A 392 7.21 -1.87 20.02
N ASN A 393 7.16 -1.26 21.21
CA ASN A 393 8.30 -0.62 21.87
C ASN A 393 8.90 0.54 21.05
N CYS A 394 8.09 1.21 20.24
CA CYS A 394 8.53 2.30 19.36
C CYS A 394 8.47 3.66 20.06
N SER A 395 9.31 4.58 19.60
CA SER A 395 9.35 5.97 20.08
C SER A 395 9.15 6.95 18.94
N ILE A 396 8.20 7.86 19.08
CA ILE A 396 7.91 8.95 18.13
C ILE A 396 8.20 10.27 18.85
N ILE A 397 9.32 10.91 18.51
CA ILE A 397 9.92 11.98 19.32
C ILE A 397 10.21 13.23 18.49
N ASP A 398 9.74 14.40 18.92
CA ASP A 398 10.18 15.70 18.35
C ASP A 398 9.95 15.77 16.83
N ASN A 399 8.86 15.20 16.33
CA ASN A 399 8.47 15.32 14.93
C ASN A 399 7.46 16.46 14.76
N ASN A 400 7.52 17.11 13.60
CA ASN A 400 6.51 18.07 13.17
C ASN A 400 5.67 17.46 12.05
N VAL A 401 4.36 17.39 12.24
CA VAL A 401 3.41 16.94 11.22
C VAL A 401 2.42 18.05 10.97
N GLU A 402 2.42 18.53 9.73
CA GLU A 402 1.55 19.60 9.26
C GLU A 402 0.66 19.03 8.14
N GLY A 403 -0.66 19.20 8.25
CA GLY A 403 -1.56 18.87 7.16
C GLY A 403 -1.50 19.90 6.02
N ASN A 404 -2.14 19.61 4.89
CA ASN A 404 -2.21 20.52 3.73
C ASN A 404 -3.63 21.09 3.52
N GLY A 405 -4.39 21.34 4.59
CA GLY A 405 -5.68 22.03 4.53
C GLY A 405 -6.85 21.28 3.85
N GLY A 406 -6.77 19.94 3.73
CA GLY A 406 -7.81 19.06 3.16
C GLY A 406 -8.28 17.94 4.12
N SER A 407 -9.17 17.05 3.68
CA SER A 407 -9.68 15.88 4.44
C SER A 407 -8.64 14.75 4.56
N GLN A 408 -7.44 15.06 5.03
CA GLN A 408 -6.30 14.14 5.07
C GLN A 408 -6.40 13.16 6.24
N GLY A 409 -5.62 12.09 6.24
CA GLY A 409 -5.58 11.13 7.33
C GLY A 409 -5.10 11.75 8.65
N PRO A 410 -5.10 10.98 9.75
CA PRO A 410 -4.54 11.42 11.01
C PRO A 410 -3.03 11.71 10.89
N GLY A 411 -2.51 12.61 11.73
CA GLY A 411 -1.08 12.85 11.85
C GLY A 411 -0.34 11.58 12.22
N PHE A 412 -0.78 10.93 13.30
CA PHE A 412 -0.31 9.61 13.69
C PHE A 412 -1.48 8.64 13.79
N TYR A 413 -1.41 7.49 13.11
CA TYR A 413 -2.33 6.37 13.28
C TYR A 413 -1.59 5.16 13.84
N ILE A 414 -1.92 4.78 15.07
CA ILE A 414 -1.31 3.65 15.78
C ILE A 414 -2.37 2.59 16.01
N SER A 415 -2.24 1.41 15.41
CA SER A 415 -3.23 0.33 15.47
C SER A 415 -2.59 -1.02 15.77
N SER A 416 -3.25 -1.86 16.56
CA SER A 416 -2.75 -3.16 17.04
C SER A 416 -1.32 -3.09 17.61
N SER A 417 -0.96 -1.96 18.22
CA SER A 417 0.43 -1.62 18.53
C SER A 417 0.62 -1.27 20.00
N HIS A 418 1.79 -1.60 20.54
CA HIS A 418 1.99 -1.67 21.99
C HIS A 418 3.24 -0.93 22.49
N ASN A 419 3.16 -0.40 23.70
CA ASN A 419 4.30 0.23 24.40
C ASN A 419 4.94 1.40 23.62
N PHE A 420 4.13 2.23 22.95
CA PHE A 420 4.65 3.41 22.26
C PHE A 420 4.96 4.53 23.25
N THR A 421 6.05 5.26 23.01
CA THR A 421 6.32 6.56 23.64
C THR A 421 6.21 7.66 22.59
N ILE A 422 5.16 8.47 22.66
CA ILE A 422 4.89 9.57 21.73
C ILE A 422 5.10 10.88 22.48
N LYS A 423 6.18 11.60 22.17
CA LYS A 423 6.51 12.81 22.92
C LYS A 423 7.12 13.94 22.12
N GLU A 424 6.90 15.16 22.61
CA GLU A 424 7.52 16.37 22.07
C GLU A 424 7.17 16.63 20.59
N ASN A 425 6.12 16.01 20.06
CA ASN A 425 5.70 16.22 18.67
C ASN A 425 4.76 17.42 18.55
N GLU A 426 4.77 18.06 17.39
CA GLU A 426 3.82 19.10 16.97
C GLU A 426 2.93 18.53 15.86
N LEU A 427 1.61 18.52 16.09
CA LEU A 427 0.61 17.92 15.21
C LEU A 427 -0.46 18.96 14.88
N SER A 428 -0.44 19.48 13.65
CA SER A 428 -1.29 20.62 13.27
C SER A 428 -1.85 20.56 11.85
N GLU A 429 -3.00 21.23 11.65
CA GLU A 429 -3.69 21.31 10.35
C GLU A 429 -4.12 19.94 9.78
N LEU A 430 -4.23 18.93 10.62
CA LEU A 430 -4.61 17.55 10.25
C LEU A 430 -6.12 17.35 10.39
N TYR A 431 -6.61 16.22 9.88
CA TYR A 431 -7.97 15.80 10.22
C TYR A 431 -8.06 15.40 11.69
N THR A 432 -7.19 14.51 12.16
CA THR A 432 -7.04 14.15 13.58
C THR A 432 -5.57 14.22 13.93
N GLY A 433 -5.21 14.76 15.10
CA GLY A 433 -3.81 14.80 15.52
C GLY A 433 -3.22 13.39 15.65
N LEU A 434 -3.76 12.63 16.61
CA LEU A 434 -3.33 11.28 16.95
C LEU A 434 -4.54 10.36 17.09
N LEU A 435 -4.61 9.32 16.26
CA LEU A 435 -5.63 8.28 16.29
C LEU A 435 -5.03 6.96 16.79
N PHE A 436 -5.65 6.38 17.81
CA PHE A 436 -5.36 5.03 18.26
C PHE A 436 -6.47 4.08 17.83
N GLY A 437 -6.12 3.20 16.89
CA GLY A 437 -6.98 2.13 16.39
C GLY A 437 -7.00 0.92 17.31
N PRO A 438 -7.82 -0.09 16.97
CA PRO A 438 -8.12 -1.23 17.83
C PRO A 438 -6.87 -1.93 18.36
N ASP A 439 -7.01 -2.48 19.56
CA ASP A 439 -6.06 -3.39 20.20
C ASP A 439 -4.68 -2.76 20.46
N SER A 440 -4.62 -1.42 20.58
CA SER A 440 -3.41 -0.71 20.96
C SER A 440 -3.32 -0.56 22.48
N THR A 441 -2.18 -0.90 23.09
CA THR A 441 -2.06 -0.89 24.56
C THR A 441 -0.77 -0.27 25.11
N ASN A 442 -0.86 0.21 26.34
CA ASN A 442 0.29 0.64 27.15
C ASN A 442 1.12 1.78 26.54
N CYS A 443 0.49 2.67 25.79
CA CYS A 443 1.14 3.83 25.18
C CYS A 443 1.28 5.00 26.18
N THR A 444 2.40 5.73 26.10
CA THR A 444 2.63 6.97 26.85
C THR A 444 2.71 8.15 25.88
N ILE A 445 1.82 9.12 26.05
CA ILE A 445 1.68 10.31 25.21
C ILE A 445 1.95 11.53 26.09
N LEU A 446 3.08 12.22 25.88
CA LEU A 446 3.46 13.35 26.72
C LEU A 446 4.16 14.48 26.00
N ASN A 447 4.01 15.72 26.49
CA ASN A 447 4.70 16.89 25.96
C ASN A 447 4.41 17.19 24.48
N ASN A 448 3.32 16.68 23.90
CA ASN A 448 2.96 16.98 22.52
C ASN A 448 2.12 18.26 22.43
N ARG A 449 2.24 18.96 21.31
CA ARG A 449 1.43 20.11 20.92
C ARG A 449 0.47 19.66 19.83
N ILE A 450 -0.83 19.71 20.09
CA ILE A 450 -1.84 19.14 19.20
C ILE A 450 -2.93 20.17 18.94
N HIS A 451 -2.93 20.76 17.74
CA HIS A 451 -3.72 21.96 17.50
C HIS A 451 -4.17 22.18 16.07
N ASP A 452 -5.12 23.09 15.87
CA ASP A 452 -5.60 23.50 14.54
C ASP A 452 -6.04 22.29 13.66
N ASN A 453 -6.50 21.21 14.29
CA ASN A 453 -6.97 20.01 13.60
C ASN A 453 -8.48 20.06 13.39
N GLN A 454 -8.96 19.53 12.26
CA GLN A 454 -10.38 19.61 11.85
C GLN A 454 -11.31 18.76 12.72
N TRP A 455 -10.78 17.72 13.39
CA TRP A 455 -11.53 16.79 14.21
C TRP A 455 -11.02 16.79 15.65
N TYR A 456 -10.67 15.63 16.19
CA TYR A 456 -10.11 15.50 17.53
C TYR A 456 -8.60 15.72 17.54
N GLY A 457 -8.08 16.26 18.66
CA GLY A 457 -6.64 16.25 18.92
C GLY A 457 -6.13 14.83 19.14
N ILE A 458 -6.72 14.11 20.09
CA ILE A 458 -6.50 12.66 20.31
C ILE A 458 -7.84 11.91 20.24
N ASP A 459 -7.87 10.82 19.46
CA ASP A 459 -8.98 9.87 19.41
C ASP A 459 -8.50 8.48 19.86
N VAL A 460 -9.15 7.91 20.88
CA VAL A 460 -8.87 6.59 21.43
C VAL A 460 -10.08 5.67 21.24
N GLU A 461 -9.92 4.63 20.41
CA GLU A 461 -10.98 3.64 20.12
C GLU A 461 -11.24 2.63 21.26
N GLU A 462 -12.35 1.89 21.16
CA GLU A 462 -12.95 1.09 22.24
C GLU A 462 -12.05 0.01 22.86
N THR A 463 -11.19 -0.64 22.08
CA THR A 463 -10.33 -1.73 22.60
C THR A 463 -8.94 -1.27 23.02
N CYS A 464 -8.67 0.04 22.97
CA CYS A 464 -7.41 0.60 23.45
C CYS A 464 -7.37 0.63 24.97
N GLU A 465 -6.23 0.28 25.58
CA GLU A 465 -6.11 0.29 27.04
C GLU A 465 -4.74 0.63 27.62
N GLY A 466 -4.77 1.08 28.88
CA GLY A 466 -3.56 1.28 29.68
C GLY A 466 -2.73 2.50 29.28
N PHE A 467 -3.34 3.49 28.62
CA PHE A 467 -2.62 4.68 28.17
C PHE A 467 -2.30 5.63 29.33
N ARG A 468 -1.18 6.35 29.19
CA ARG A 468 -0.83 7.51 30.03
C ARG A 468 -0.67 8.75 29.16
N ILE A 469 -1.60 9.68 29.28
CA ILE A 469 -1.69 10.88 28.44
C ILE A 469 -1.57 12.11 29.34
N TYR A 470 -0.42 12.78 29.37
CA TYR A 470 -0.20 13.89 30.30
C TYR A 470 0.79 14.92 29.79
N ASN A 471 0.70 16.15 30.29
CA ASN A 471 1.54 17.28 29.89
C ASN A 471 1.52 17.61 28.39
N ASN A 472 0.47 17.22 27.66
CA ASN A 472 0.22 17.68 26.30
C ASN A 472 -0.53 19.02 26.32
N SER A 473 -0.42 19.80 25.25
CA SER A 473 -1.12 21.07 25.07
C SER A 473 -2.05 20.98 23.87
N PHE A 474 -3.32 21.31 24.09
CA PHE A 474 -4.39 21.26 23.10
C PHE A 474 -5.01 22.65 22.88
N TRP A 475 -5.09 23.09 21.63
CA TRP A 475 -5.83 24.30 21.27
C TRP A 475 -6.43 24.23 19.88
N TYR A 476 -7.52 24.94 19.61
CA TYR A 476 -8.14 25.07 18.28
C TYR A 476 -8.36 23.75 17.51
N ASN A 477 -8.70 22.65 18.20
CA ASN A 477 -9.18 21.44 17.54
C ASN A 477 -10.70 21.57 17.35
N ASP A 478 -11.20 21.36 16.14
CA ASP A 478 -12.51 21.87 15.74
C ASP A 478 -13.69 21.09 16.31
N LEU A 479 -13.64 19.76 16.36
CA LEU A 479 -14.70 18.99 17.02
C LEU A 479 -14.45 18.82 18.53
N GLY A 480 -13.19 18.72 18.94
CA GLY A 480 -12.81 18.66 20.34
C GLY A 480 -11.34 18.32 20.57
N HIS A 481 -10.86 18.50 21.78
CA HIS A 481 -9.44 18.24 22.09
C HIS A 481 -9.13 16.74 22.23
N ALA A 482 -10.10 15.96 22.70
CA ALA A 482 -9.94 14.55 22.97
C ALA A 482 -11.29 13.80 22.92
N ILE A 483 -11.23 12.52 22.57
CA ILE A 483 -12.27 11.53 22.84
C ILE A 483 -11.62 10.22 23.32
N ASP A 484 -12.23 9.59 24.31
CA ASP A 484 -11.75 8.34 24.90
C ASP A 484 -12.90 7.34 25.03
N ASN A 485 -12.89 6.34 24.16
CA ASN A 485 -13.79 5.19 24.21
C ASN A 485 -13.11 3.94 24.77
N GLY A 486 -11.81 4.01 25.06
CA GLY A 486 -11.02 2.87 25.51
C GLY A 486 -11.27 2.50 26.97
N ASN A 487 -10.35 1.71 27.52
CA ASN A 487 -10.46 1.17 28.88
C ASN A 487 -9.21 1.47 29.70
N SER A 488 -9.39 1.84 30.97
CA SER A 488 -8.26 2.03 31.90
C SER A 488 -7.17 3.00 31.40
N ASN A 489 -7.59 4.04 30.69
CA ASN A 489 -6.71 5.11 30.21
C ASN A 489 -6.62 6.23 31.25
N TYR A 490 -5.42 6.78 31.45
CA TYR A 490 -5.15 7.81 32.45
C TYR A 490 -4.70 9.09 31.76
N TRP A 491 -5.48 10.16 31.90
CA TRP A 491 -5.20 11.48 31.33
C TRP A 491 -4.35 12.37 32.26
N TYR A 492 -3.44 11.75 33.01
CA TYR A 492 -2.53 12.37 33.98
C TYR A 492 -1.39 11.41 34.37
N ASP A 493 -0.38 11.92 35.09
CA ASP A 493 0.84 11.19 35.48
C ASP A 493 0.69 10.29 36.72
N GLY A 494 -0.49 10.24 37.34
CA GLY A 494 -0.74 9.55 38.61
C GLY A 494 -0.36 10.32 39.87
N ILE A 495 0.21 11.54 39.76
CA ILE A 495 0.77 12.30 40.89
C ILE A 495 0.22 13.72 40.94
N SER A 496 0.47 14.54 39.92
CA SER A 496 0.14 15.98 39.95
C SER A 496 0.03 16.66 38.59
N LEU A 497 0.27 15.95 37.49
CA LEU A 497 0.42 16.53 36.16
C LEU A 497 -0.62 15.97 35.19
N GLY A 498 -1.48 16.85 34.68
CA GLY A 498 -2.45 16.58 33.63
C GLY A 498 -2.06 17.28 32.34
N ASN A 499 -3.03 17.48 31.46
CA ASN A 499 -2.89 18.15 30.18
C ASN A 499 -3.29 19.62 30.26
N GLN A 500 -3.00 20.37 29.21
CA GLN A 500 -3.36 21.77 29.07
C GLN A 500 -4.38 21.95 27.95
N TRP A 501 -5.44 22.72 28.22
CA TRP A 501 -6.61 22.86 27.35
C TRP A 501 -7.00 24.34 27.21
N ASP A 502 -7.25 24.83 25.99
CA ASP A 502 -7.64 26.22 25.70
C ASP A 502 -9.12 26.55 26.01
N ASP A 503 -9.93 25.53 26.26
CA ASP A 503 -11.33 25.62 26.66
C ASP A 503 -11.58 25.30 28.16
N TYR A 504 -10.52 24.96 28.92
CA TYR A 504 -10.65 24.68 30.35
C TYR A 504 -10.89 25.96 31.15
N ASN A 505 -12.01 25.99 31.88
CA ASN A 505 -12.45 27.15 32.66
C ASN A 505 -11.61 27.46 33.92
N GLY A 506 -10.59 26.65 34.22
CA GLY A 506 -9.70 26.82 35.37
C GLY A 506 -10.21 26.22 36.69
N THR A 507 -11.33 25.50 36.70
CA THR A 507 -11.90 24.90 37.92
C THR A 507 -12.34 23.45 37.74
N GLY A 508 -12.05 22.61 38.74
CA GLY A 508 -12.49 21.21 38.79
C GLY A 508 -11.58 20.24 38.02
N VAL A 509 -12.19 19.20 37.47
CA VAL A 509 -11.55 18.22 36.58
C VAL A 509 -11.96 18.53 35.14
N TYR A 510 -11.18 18.09 34.16
CA TYR A 510 -11.56 18.17 32.76
C TYR A 510 -12.10 16.80 32.33
N ASN A 511 -13.39 16.75 31.97
CA ASN A 511 -14.02 15.50 31.55
C ASN A 511 -13.65 15.22 30.09
N ILE A 512 -13.17 14.02 29.81
CA ILE A 512 -12.86 13.58 28.45
C ILE A 512 -14.13 12.98 27.85
N PRO A 513 -14.65 13.51 26.73
CA PRO A 513 -15.78 12.91 26.03
C PRO A 513 -15.52 11.45 25.64
N GLY A 514 -16.57 10.64 25.53
CA GLY A 514 -16.49 9.24 25.10
C GLY A 514 -17.09 8.26 26.11
N SER A 515 -17.11 6.98 25.76
CA SER A 515 -17.73 5.93 26.57
C SER A 515 -16.89 5.49 27.78
N ALA A 516 -15.59 5.82 27.82
CA ALA A 516 -14.69 5.44 28.91
C ALA A 516 -15.00 6.14 30.24
N GLY A 517 -15.65 7.31 30.20
CA GLY A 517 -15.86 8.16 31.38
C GLY A 517 -14.55 8.71 31.97
N SER A 518 -13.51 8.83 31.14
CA SER A 518 -12.19 9.30 31.52
C SER A 518 -12.19 10.77 31.95
N VAL A 519 -11.29 11.10 32.86
CA VAL A 519 -11.09 12.48 33.35
C VAL A 519 -9.61 12.80 33.47
N ASP A 520 -9.26 14.02 33.11
CA ASP A 520 -8.00 14.62 33.53
C ASP A 520 -8.21 15.27 34.91
N HIS A 521 -7.51 14.73 35.91
CA HIS A 521 -7.61 15.18 37.31
C HIS A 521 -6.75 16.40 37.63
N PHE A 522 -5.78 16.73 36.78
CA PHE A 522 -4.84 17.83 37.00
C PHE A 522 -4.77 18.76 35.77
N PRO A 523 -5.92 19.22 35.22
CA PRO A 523 -5.96 20.02 34.02
C PRO A 523 -5.40 21.41 34.27
N ARG A 524 -4.78 21.99 33.24
CA ARG A 524 -4.28 23.36 33.26
C ARG A 524 -4.93 24.16 32.13
N ALA A 525 -5.25 25.42 32.39
CA ALA A 525 -5.75 26.30 31.33
C ALA A 525 -4.59 26.70 30.41
N ASP A 526 -4.85 26.84 29.12
CA ASP A 526 -3.92 27.53 28.21
C ASP A 526 -4.05 29.05 28.40
N PRO A 527 -2.98 29.76 28.84
CA PRO A 527 -3.03 31.21 29.01
C PRO A 527 -2.83 31.99 27.69
N TYR A 528 -2.47 31.32 26.60
CA TYR A 528 -2.10 31.93 25.32
C TYR A 528 -3.19 31.79 24.25
N HIS A 529 -3.90 30.66 24.24
CA HIS A 529 -5.01 30.39 23.32
C HIS A 529 -6.30 30.35 24.14
N THR A 530 -7.30 31.17 23.77
CA THR A 530 -8.59 31.19 24.49
C THR A 530 -9.74 31.10 23.49
N ARG A 531 -10.49 29.99 23.52
CA ARG A 531 -11.79 29.90 22.84
C ARG A 531 -12.85 30.52 23.75
N THR A 532 -13.47 31.62 23.29
CA THR A 532 -14.62 32.20 24.00
C THR A 532 -15.80 31.25 23.83
N ILE A 533 -16.12 30.46 24.86
CA ILE A 533 -17.30 29.57 24.86
C ILE A 533 -18.56 30.44 24.75
N THR A 534 -19.09 30.57 23.54
CA THR A 534 -20.40 31.19 23.34
C THR A 534 -21.44 30.11 23.56
N ILE A 535 -21.99 30.04 24.78
CA ILE A 535 -23.13 29.17 25.07
C ILE A 535 -24.33 29.73 24.31
N ALA A 536 -24.60 29.21 23.11
CA ALA A 536 -25.84 29.48 22.40
C ALA A 536 -26.98 28.75 23.13
N THR A 537 -27.66 29.44 24.04
CA THR A 537 -28.96 28.99 24.53
C THR A 537 -29.96 29.07 23.37
N THR A 538 -30.18 27.96 22.68
CA THR A 538 -31.29 27.84 21.72
C THR A 538 -32.59 27.65 22.49
N THR A 539 -33.29 28.75 22.75
CA THR A 539 -34.74 28.70 22.99
C THR A 539 -35.42 28.27 21.70
N SER A 540 -35.97 27.06 21.69
CA SER A 540 -36.81 26.56 20.61
C SER A 540 -38.11 27.37 20.52
N THR A 541 -38.21 28.27 19.55
CA THR A 541 -39.49 28.80 19.07
C THR A 541 -39.89 28.04 17.81
N THR A 542 -40.93 27.22 17.94
CA THR A 542 -41.59 26.55 16.83
C THR A 542 -42.29 27.58 15.95
N ASN A 543 -41.78 27.83 14.76
CA ASN A 543 -42.57 28.40 13.67
C ASN A 543 -42.50 27.46 12.46
N GLN A 544 -43.58 26.70 12.29
CA GLN A 544 -43.90 26.05 11.03
C GLN A 544 -44.20 27.11 9.98
N THR A 545 -43.43 27.13 8.89
CA THR A 545 -43.95 27.50 7.57
C THR A 545 -43.32 26.61 6.51
N SER A 546 -44.22 26.00 5.76
CA SER A 546 -44.07 25.06 4.67
C SER A 546 -43.48 25.65 3.39
N GLY A 547 -42.69 24.85 2.68
CA GLY A 547 -42.70 24.77 1.22
C GLY A 547 -41.47 25.30 0.48
N GLY A 548 -40.70 24.40 -0.14
CA GLY A 548 -39.66 24.74 -1.12
C GLY A 548 -38.60 23.65 -1.29
N THR A 549 -38.96 22.57 -1.98
CA THR A 549 -38.10 21.43 -2.32
C THR A 549 -36.99 21.79 -3.31
N SER A 550 -35.75 21.46 -2.97
CA SER A 550 -34.70 21.10 -3.94
C SER A 550 -33.91 19.92 -3.39
N ASN A 551 -34.29 18.71 -3.84
CA ASN A 551 -33.53 17.49 -3.62
C ASN A 551 -32.23 17.54 -4.44
N LEU A 552 -31.09 17.45 -3.75
CA LEU A 552 -29.85 16.87 -4.26
C LEU A 552 -29.32 15.90 -3.19
N PRO A 553 -28.68 14.80 -3.60
CA PRO A 553 -28.90 13.48 -3.03
C PRO A 553 -27.94 13.17 -1.87
N ILE A 554 -28.48 12.45 -0.89
CA ILE A 554 -27.73 11.60 0.03
C ILE A 554 -27.07 10.50 -0.80
N GLU A 555 -25.74 10.54 -0.94
CA GLU A 555 -24.86 9.39 -1.22
C GLU A 555 -23.37 9.82 -1.21
N LEU A 556 -22.50 8.93 -0.70
CA LEU A 556 -21.05 9.06 -0.39
C LEU A 556 -20.70 9.93 0.84
N VAL A 557 -20.09 9.46 1.94
CA VAL A 557 -19.18 8.32 2.16
C VAL A 557 -19.49 7.70 3.53
N ILE A 558 -20.18 6.56 3.52
CA ILE A 558 -20.00 5.51 4.52
C ILE A 558 -18.86 4.66 3.95
N LEU A 559 -17.65 4.77 4.50
CA LEU A 559 -16.60 3.76 4.35
C LEU A 559 -15.50 4.05 5.35
N GLY A 560 -15.58 3.33 6.47
CA GLY A 560 -14.62 3.37 7.54
C GLY A 560 -15.28 2.81 8.79
N ILE A 561 -14.83 1.63 9.24
CA ILE A 561 -15.08 1.03 10.57
C ILE A 561 -16.29 0.06 10.69
N GLY A 562 -17.22 -0.02 9.72
CA GLY A 562 -18.44 -0.84 9.90
C GLY A 562 -18.49 -2.31 9.41
N VAL A 563 -17.53 -2.82 8.63
CA VAL A 563 -17.71 -4.10 7.90
C VAL A 563 -16.89 -5.28 8.46
N SER A 564 -15.87 -5.03 9.29
CA SER A 564 -14.99 -6.08 9.83
C SER A 564 -15.67 -6.95 10.89
N VAL A 565 -16.70 -6.44 11.59
CA VAL A 565 -17.37 -7.16 12.69
C VAL A 565 -18.52 -8.05 12.20
N ILE A 566 -19.18 -7.71 11.08
CA ILE A 566 -20.35 -8.47 10.58
C ILE A 566 -19.93 -9.77 9.88
N ILE A 567 -18.78 -9.80 9.21
CA ILE A 567 -18.29 -11.02 8.55
C ILE A 567 -17.76 -12.04 9.58
N VAL A 568 -17.10 -11.58 10.65
CA VAL A 568 -16.63 -12.48 11.73
C VAL A 568 -17.81 -13.06 12.51
N VAL A 569 -18.87 -12.28 12.76
CA VAL A 569 -20.09 -12.79 13.43
C VAL A 569 -20.88 -13.74 12.52
N MET A 570 -20.96 -13.51 11.21
CA MET A 570 -21.60 -14.48 10.29
C MET A 570 -20.79 -15.76 10.13
N VAL A 571 -19.46 -15.71 10.04
CA VAL A 571 -18.61 -16.91 9.92
C VAL A 571 -18.64 -17.74 11.21
N VAL A 572 -18.66 -17.09 12.38
CA VAL A 572 -18.81 -17.79 13.68
C VAL A 572 -20.22 -18.40 13.82
N LEU A 573 -21.28 -17.72 13.37
CA LEU A 573 -22.65 -18.27 13.40
C LEU A 573 -22.87 -19.41 12.39
N ILE A 574 -22.15 -19.42 11.27
CA ILE A 574 -22.18 -20.52 10.28
C ILE A 574 -21.38 -21.74 10.77
N LEU A 575 -20.27 -21.53 11.47
CA LEU A 575 -19.45 -22.62 12.01
C LEU A 575 -20.03 -23.26 13.28
N VAL A 576 -20.80 -22.51 14.09
CA VAL A 576 -21.48 -23.05 15.28
C VAL A 576 -22.75 -23.85 14.91
N LYS A 577 -23.30 -23.70 13.70
CA LYS A 577 -24.49 -24.44 13.24
C LYS A 577 -24.20 -25.77 12.52
N LYS A 578 -22.93 -26.17 12.36
CA LYS A 578 -22.52 -27.45 11.73
C LYS A 578 -21.76 -28.40 12.68
N ARG A 579 -22.13 -28.42 13.96
CA ARG A 579 -21.86 -29.56 14.84
C ARG A 579 -23.16 -30.19 15.33
#